data_AF-A0A2H6H4I7-F1
#
_entry.id   AF-A0A2H6H4I7-F1
#
_cell.length_a   1.000
_cell.length_b   1.000
_cell.length_c   1.000
_cell.angle_alpha   90.00
_cell.angle_beta   90.00
_cell.angle_gamma   90.00
#
_symmetry.space_group_name_H-M   'P 1'
#
loop_
_entity.id
_entity.type
_entity.pdbx_description
1 polymer ?
#
loop_
_entity_poly.entity_id
_entity_poly.type
_entity_poly.pdbx_seq_one_letter_code
_entity_poly.pdbx_strand_id
1 'polypeptide(L)'
;MSFDLTRHETVFVLTMDAGDNRFNRPSLDRINDLLDQVEEVDGPAALVTTGTGKFYSNGLDLDWVSSGKADMSFLDLAMATQRLLARTLTFPRPMVAAVNGHCFAAGAMWSLAHDFRVMRADRGFWSMPEVDIEIPFTEGMAALIQARLSPRWPTR
;
A
#
# COMPACT_ATOMS: atom_id res chain seq x y z
N MET A 1 17.71 -0.17 -0.26
CA MET A 1 16.27 -0.37 -0.22
C MET A 1 15.93 -0.71 1.20
N SER A 2 15.30 0.20 1.93
CA SER A 2 14.94 -0.01 3.33
C SER A 2 13.47 0.28 3.56
N PHE A 3 12.92 -0.40 4.56
CA PHE A 3 11.60 -0.15 5.11
C PHE A 3 11.83 -0.05 6.60
N ASP A 4 11.66 1.15 7.13
CA ASP A 4 12.09 1.51 8.47
C ASP A 4 10.89 1.97 9.30
N LEU A 5 10.87 1.57 10.57
CA LEU A 5 9.82 1.94 11.50
C LEU A 5 10.44 2.82 12.59
N THR A 6 9.95 4.05 12.67
CA THR A 6 10.34 4.99 13.73
C THR A 6 9.14 5.27 14.62
N ARG A 7 9.38 5.69 15.87
CA ARG A 7 8.32 5.95 16.85
C ARG A 7 8.44 7.36 17.40
N HIS A 8 7.33 8.10 17.34
CA HIS A 8 7.14 9.40 17.96
C HIS A 8 6.01 9.28 18.98
N GLU A 9 6.38 9.12 20.26
CA GLU A 9 5.43 8.88 21.36
C GLU A 9 4.53 7.65 21.10
N THR A 10 3.25 7.85 20.78
CA THR A 10 2.26 6.79 20.50
C THR A 10 2.09 6.54 18.99
N VAL A 11 2.78 7.28 18.13
CA VAL A 11 2.66 7.19 16.68
C VAL A 11 3.88 6.51 16.09
N PHE A 12 3.65 5.45 15.33
CA PHE A 12 4.66 4.78 14.53
C PHE A 12 4.65 5.33 13.10
N VAL A 13 5.83 5.47 12.49
CA VAL A 13 5.98 5.92 11.11
C VAL A 13 6.79 4.88 10.34
N LEU A 14 6.11 4.16 9.46
CA LEU A 14 6.70 3.24 8.49
C LEU A 14 7.08 4.04 7.25
N THR A 15 8.38 4.13 6.98
CA THR A 15 8.94 4.81 5.80
C THR A 15 9.47 3.80 4.80
N MET A 16 8.98 3.88 3.55
CA MET A 16 9.41 3.05 2.43
C MET A 16 10.44 3.79 1.56
N ASP A 17 11.66 3.25 1.46
CA ASP A 17 12.76 3.79 0.68
C ASP A 17 13.37 2.73 -0.24
N ALA A 18 12.57 2.28 -1.22
CA ALA A 18 12.92 1.25 -2.18
C ALA A 18 12.57 1.66 -3.62
N GLY A 19 13.07 2.82 -4.04
CA GLY A 19 12.87 3.34 -5.40
C GLY A 19 11.45 3.87 -5.59
N ASP A 20 10.61 3.15 -6.33
CA ASP A 20 9.17 3.43 -6.49
C ASP A 20 8.29 2.58 -5.56
N ASN A 21 8.89 1.92 -4.57
CA ASN A 21 8.22 1.20 -3.48
C ASN A 21 7.19 0.17 -4.00
N ARG A 22 7.62 -0.65 -4.95
CA ARG A 22 6.81 -1.74 -5.51
C ARG A 22 6.67 -2.92 -4.57
N PHE A 23 5.57 -3.65 -4.72
CA PHE A 23 5.25 -4.86 -3.98
C PHE A 23 5.81 -6.08 -4.70
N ASN A 24 6.85 -6.63 -4.11
CA ASN A 24 7.39 -7.97 -4.33
C ASN A 24 7.46 -8.72 -2.99
N ARG A 25 7.81 -10.01 -3.02
CA ARG A 25 7.85 -10.84 -1.81
C ARG A 25 8.68 -10.22 -0.66
N PRO A 26 9.94 -9.79 -0.86
CA PRO A 26 10.73 -9.15 0.20
C PRO A 26 10.07 -7.91 0.81
N SER A 27 9.51 -7.03 -0.03
CA SER A 27 8.84 -5.81 0.47
C SER A 27 7.57 -6.12 1.25
N LEU A 28 6.77 -7.09 0.81
CA LEU A 28 5.52 -7.49 1.47
C LEU A 28 5.80 -8.15 2.81
N ASP A 29 6.77 -9.07 2.87
CA ASP A 29 7.20 -9.70 4.12
C ASP A 29 7.68 -8.63 5.09
N ARG A 30 8.55 -7.72 4.63
CA ARG A 30 9.08 -6.65 5.47
C ARG A 30 8.00 -5.69 5.98
N ILE A 31 7.00 -5.34 5.16
CA ILE A 31 5.85 -4.53 5.62
C ILE A 31 5.10 -5.30 6.70
N ASN A 32 4.81 -6.58 6.50
CA ASN A 32 4.10 -7.40 7.48
C ASN A 32 4.87 -7.51 8.81
N ASP A 33 6.18 -7.72 8.79
CA ASP A 33 7.01 -7.75 10.01
C ASP A 33 6.94 -6.42 10.78
N LEU A 34 6.81 -5.29 10.08
CA LEU A 34 6.66 -3.98 10.71
C LEU A 34 5.25 -3.73 11.23
N LEU A 35 4.24 -4.28 10.57
CA LEU A 35 2.87 -4.26 11.07
C LEU A 35 2.74 -5.10 12.35
N ASP A 36 3.37 -6.28 12.41
CA ASP A 36 3.42 -7.14 13.59
C ASP A 36 3.94 -6.36 14.81
N GLN A 37 5.06 -5.63 14.63
CA GLN A 37 5.66 -4.81 15.69
C GLN A 37 4.73 -3.74 16.24
N VAL A 38 3.80 -3.20 15.45
CA VAL A 38 2.84 -2.19 15.92
C VAL A 38 1.62 -2.84 16.57
N GLU A 39 1.22 -4.03 16.12
CA GLU A 39 0.12 -4.79 16.73
C GLU A 39 0.45 -5.21 18.16
N GLU A 40 1.69 -5.66 18.38
CA GLU A 40 2.21 -6.16 19.67
C GLU A 40 2.41 -5.08 20.75
N VAL A 41 2.23 -3.79 20.42
CA VAL A 41 2.44 -2.70 21.38
C VAL A 41 1.32 -2.65 22.41
N ASP A 42 1.68 -2.78 23.68
CA ASP A 42 0.78 -2.51 24.79
C ASP A 42 0.43 -1.00 24.86
N GLY A 43 -0.86 -0.72 25.04
CA GLY A 43 -1.36 0.65 25.17
C GLY A 43 -1.68 1.37 23.84
N PRO A 44 -1.79 2.71 23.86
CA PRO A 44 -2.16 3.48 22.68
C PRO A 44 -1.08 3.44 21.59
N ALA A 45 -1.50 3.09 20.37
CA ALA A 45 -0.65 3.08 19.19
C ALA A 45 -1.45 3.50 17.96
N ALA A 46 -0.81 4.24 17.05
CA ALA A 46 -1.30 4.52 15.70
C ALA A 46 -0.15 4.37 14.70
N LEU A 47 -0.46 4.11 13.43
CA LEU A 47 0.52 3.89 12.38
C LEU A 47 0.32 4.88 11.23
N VAL A 48 1.41 5.54 10.83
CA VAL A 48 1.53 6.30 9.60
C VAL A 48 2.40 5.53 8.63
N THR A 49 1.96 5.38 7.39
CA THR A 49 2.79 4.87 6.29
C THR A 49 3.14 6.02 5.34
N THR A 50 4.37 6.05 4.86
CA THR A 50 4.84 7.03 3.86
C THR A 50 5.95 6.44 3.01
N GLY A 51 6.18 6.99 1.82
CA GLY A 51 7.39 6.74 1.06
C GLY A 51 8.41 7.87 1.19
N THR A 52 9.58 7.69 0.57
CA THR A 52 10.60 8.72 0.36
C THR A 52 10.53 9.28 -1.07
N GLY A 53 11.22 10.40 -1.31
CA GLY A 53 11.39 10.93 -2.65
C GLY A 53 10.08 11.26 -3.37
N LYS A 54 9.88 10.64 -4.54
CA LYS A 54 8.75 10.93 -5.47
C LYS A 54 7.59 9.96 -5.34
N PHE A 55 7.75 8.84 -4.65
CA PHE A 55 6.78 7.75 -4.66
C PHE A 55 6.32 7.46 -3.23
N TYR A 56 5.01 7.31 -3.08
CA TYR A 56 4.46 6.54 -1.97
C TYR A 56 4.61 5.05 -2.30
N SER A 57 3.98 4.59 -3.39
CA SER A 57 4.12 3.23 -3.94
C SER A 57 3.56 3.15 -5.36
N ASN A 58 4.20 2.37 -6.21
CA ASN A 58 3.77 2.07 -7.58
C ASN A 58 3.05 0.72 -7.73
N GLY A 59 2.65 0.09 -6.62
CA GLY A 59 1.90 -1.17 -6.64
C GLY A 59 2.76 -2.38 -6.98
N LEU A 60 2.23 -3.35 -7.71
CA LEU A 60 2.89 -4.65 -7.94
C LEU A 60 4.20 -4.51 -8.72
N ASP A 61 5.19 -5.31 -8.36
CA ASP A 61 6.44 -5.43 -9.09
C ASP A 61 6.33 -6.43 -10.24
N LEU A 62 5.78 -5.96 -11.36
CA LEU A 62 5.56 -6.79 -12.55
C LEU A 62 6.89 -7.26 -13.18
N ASP A 63 7.94 -6.45 -13.09
CA ASP A 63 9.27 -6.80 -13.61
C ASP A 63 9.90 -7.92 -12.75
N TRP A 64 9.75 -7.83 -11.43
CA TRP A 64 10.24 -8.85 -10.51
C TRP A 64 9.59 -10.21 -10.76
N VAL A 65 8.26 -10.25 -10.87
CA VAL A 65 7.54 -11.53 -11.08
C VAL A 65 7.73 -12.10 -12.48
N SER A 66 7.87 -11.25 -13.50
CA SER A 66 8.12 -11.69 -14.87
C SER A 66 9.57 -12.10 -15.14
N SER A 67 10.52 -11.72 -14.28
CA SER A 67 11.94 -12.06 -14.44
C SER A 67 12.26 -13.56 -14.37
N GLY A 68 11.32 -14.39 -13.91
CA GLY A 68 11.50 -15.83 -13.71
C GLY A 68 12.48 -16.21 -12.58
N LYS A 69 13.05 -15.21 -11.88
CA LYS A 69 13.92 -15.41 -10.71
C LYS A 69 13.12 -15.48 -9.41
N ALA A 70 11.85 -15.10 -9.45
CA ALA A 70 10.93 -15.21 -8.35
C ALA A 70 10.37 -16.63 -8.28
N ASP A 71 10.49 -17.31 -7.13
CA ASP A 71 9.73 -18.52 -6.82
C ASP A 71 8.28 -18.15 -6.41
N MET A 72 7.64 -17.36 -7.27
CA MET A 72 6.33 -16.78 -7.02
C MET A 72 5.67 -16.44 -8.35
N SER A 73 4.45 -16.91 -8.57
CA SER A 73 3.66 -16.53 -9.76
C SER A 73 3.05 -15.14 -9.61
N PHE A 74 2.59 -14.57 -10.72
CA PHE A 74 1.80 -13.33 -10.69
C PHE A 74 0.57 -13.45 -9.77
N LEU A 75 -0.11 -14.59 -9.82
CA LEU A 75 -1.28 -14.86 -8.98
C LEU A 75 -0.90 -14.88 -7.49
N ASP A 76 0.23 -15.50 -7.13
CA ASP A 76 0.72 -15.53 -5.75
C ASP A 76 1.04 -14.13 -5.22
N LEU A 77 1.66 -13.29 -6.04
CA LEU A 77 1.97 -11.91 -5.68
C LEU A 77 0.69 -11.06 -5.52
N ALA A 78 -0.29 -11.25 -6.40
CA ALA A 78 -1.59 -10.59 -6.31
C ALA A 78 -2.35 -11.03 -5.04
N MET A 79 -2.32 -12.32 -4.70
CA MET A 79 -2.92 -12.83 -3.46
C MET A 79 -2.20 -12.31 -2.21
N ALA A 80 -0.87 -12.28 -2.20
CA ALA A 80 -0.11 -11.71 -1.08
C ALA A 80 -0.43 -10.22 -0.87
N THR A 81 -0.58 -9.48 -1.97
CA THR A 81 -1.00 -8.08 -1.93
C THR A 81 -2.42 -7.93 -1.38
N GLN A 82 -3.36 -8.79 -1.79
CA GLN A 82 -4.71 -8.77 -1.21
C GLN A 82 -4.72 -9.06 0.30
N ARG A 83 -3.86 -9.98 0.77
CA ARG A 83 -3.70 -10.23 2.21
C ARG A 83 -3.23 -8.97 2.94
N LEU A 84 -2.29 -8.21 2.37
CA LEU A 84 -1.88 -6.91 2.90
C LEU A 84 -3.05 -5.91 2.94
N LEU A 85 -3.84 -5.82 1.87
CA LEU A 85 -5.03 -4.95 1.82
C LEU A 85 -6.04 -5.32 2.91
N ALA A 86 -6.36 -6.62 3.04
CA ALA A 86 -7.28 -7.12 4.04
C ALA A 86 -6.78 -6.87 5.46
N ARG A 87 -5.50 -7.16 5.73
CA ARG A 87 -4.86 -6.90 7.03
C ARG A 87 -4.91 -5.42 7.39
N THR A 88 -4.66 -4.54 6.43
CA THR A 88 -4.71 -3.08 6.63
C THR A 88 -6.13 -2.63 6.97
N LEU A 89 -7.14 -3.16 6.28
CA LEU A 89 -8.56 -2.86 6.56
C LEU A 89 -9.00 -3.30 7.96
N THR A 90 -8.45 -4.40 8.47
CA THR A 90 -8.80 -4.97 9.78
C THR A 90 -7.74 -4.70 10.83
N PHE A 91 -6.83 -3.75 10.60
CA PHE A 91 -5.72 -3.50 11.49
C PHE A 91 -6.26 -3.00 12.84
N PRO A 92 -5.76 -3.51 13.99
CA PRO A 92 -6.36 -3.20 15.29
C PRO A 92 -6.06 -1.79 15.79
N ARG A 93 -5.28 -0.99 15.05
CA ARG A 93 -4.83 0.35 15.40
C ARG A 93 -5.19 1.34 14.29
N PRO A 94 -5.42 2.62 14.60
CA PRO A 94 -5.64 3.63 13.56
C PRO A 94 -4.47 3.72 12.58
N MET A 95 -4.78 3.69 11.29
CA MET A 95 -3.81 3.78 10.20
C MET A 95 -4.02 5.00 9.31
N VAL A 96 -2.94 5.72 9.01
CA VAL A 96 -2.92 6.87 8.10
C VAL A 96 -1.92 6.66 6.98
N ALA A 97 -2.36 6.73 5.73
CA ALA A 97 -1.45 6.82 4.60
C ALA A 97 -1.08 8.28 4.33
N ALA A 98 0.16 8.65 4.63
CA ALA A 98 0.74 9.93 4.27
C ALA A 98 1.39 9.83 2.87
N VAL A 99 0.59 10.16 1.85
CA VAL A 99 0.98 10.03 0.44
C VAL A 99 1.87 11.21 0.03
N ASN A 100 3.18 10.99 0.11
CA ASN A 100 4.24 11.97 -0.16
C ASN A 100 4.49 12.27 -1.65
N GLY A 101 3.89 11.50 -2.55
CA GLY A 101 4.11 11.58 -4.00
C GLY A 101 3.21 10.63 -4.79
N HIS A 102 3.73 10.04 -5.87
CA HIS A 102 3.00 9.12 -6.73
C HIS A 102 2.52 7.87 -5.97
N CYS A 103 1.24 7.54 -6.15
CA CYS A 103 0.54 6.44 -5.51
C CYS A 103 -0.31 5.74 -6.56
N PHE A 104 0.18 4.63 -7.09
CA PHE A 104 -0.42 3.98 -8.25
C PHE A 104 -0.82 2.53 -7.97
N ALA A 105 -1.79 2.05 -8.76
CA ALA A 105 -2.19 0.65 -8.82
C ALA A 105 -2.50 0.05 -7.43
N ALA A 106 -1.92 -1.11 -7.10
CA ALA A 106 -2.06 -1.71 -5.77
C ALA A 106 -1.56 -0.80 -4.62
N GLY A 107 -0.64 0.14 -4.87
CA GLY A 107 -0.23 1.14 -3.88
C GLY A 107 -1.36 2.13 -3.56
N ALA A 108 -2.13 2.53 -4.59
CA ALA A 108 -3.35 3.32 -4.43
C ALA A 108 -4.40 2.56 -3.63
N MET A 109 -4.62 1.27 -3.95
CA MET A 109 -5.53 0.41 -3.17
C MET A 109 -5.08 0.26 -1.71
N TRP A 110 -3.78 0.09 -1.46
CA TRP A 110 -3.27 -0.01 -0.10
C TRP A 110 -3.51 1.27 0.69
N SER A 111 -3.36 2.43 0.06
CA SER A 111 -3.78 3.69 0.68
C SER A 111 -5.29 3.72 0.99
N LEU A 112 -6.16 3.16 0.13
CA LEU A 112 -7.62 3.10 0.38
C LEU A 112 -7.96 2.25 1.61
N ALA A 113 -7.18 1.20 1.86
CA ALA A 113 -7.36 0.30 2.99
C ALA A 113 -7.07 0.97 4.34
N HIS A 114 -6.24 2.02 4.39
CA HIS A 114 -6.00 2.81 5.60
C HIS A 114 -7.25 3.59 6.02
N ASP A 115 -7.42 3.86 7.31
CA ASP A 115 -8.54 4.65 7.85
C ASP A 115 -8.59 6.05 7.24
N PHE A 116 -7.44 6.72 7.22
CA PHE A 116 -7.28 8.05 6.66
C PHE A 116 -6.18 8.08 5.60
N ARG A 117 -6.33 9.01 4.65
CA ARG A 117 -5.32 9.31 3.63
C ARG A 117 -5.12 10.82 3.58
N VAL A 118 -3.88 11.24 3.57
CA VAL A 118 -3.50 12.63 3.31
C VAL A 118 -2.49 12.63 2.19
N MET A 119 -2.79 13.34 1.11
CA MET A 119 -1.89 13.52 -0.01
C MET A 119 -1.50 14.98 -0.11
N ARG A 120 -0.22 15.23 -0.41
CA ARG A 120 0.25 16.57 -0.74
C ARG A 120 -0.48 17.14 -1.97
N ALA A 121 -0.70 18.44 -1.99
CA ALA A 121 -1.48 19.09 -3.03
C ALA A 121 -0.67 19.56 -4.26
N ASP A 122 0.65 19.71 -4.12
CA ASP A 122 1.51 20.38 -5.10
C ASP A 122 2.13 19.43 -6.15
N ARG A 123 2.26 18.13 -5.85
CA ARG A 123 2.87 17.15 -6.77
C ARG A 123 2.48 15.71 -6.45
N GLY A 124 2.59 14.84 -7.45
CA GLY A 124 2.23 13.43 -7.37
C GLY A 124 0.88 13.15 -8.01
N PHE A 125 0.64 11.89 -8.33
CA PHE A 125 -0.63 11.41 -8.87
C PHE A 125 -1.13 10.24 -8.02
N TRP A 126 -2.44 10.14 -7.90
CA TRP A 126 -3.12 9.02 -7.28
C TRP A 126 -4.02 8.39 -8.35
N SER A 127 -3.72 7.15 -8.76
CA SER A 127 -4.44 6.51 -9.87
C SER A 127 -4.36 4.99 -9.83
N MET A 128 -5.31 4.33 -10.46
CA MET A 128 -5.37 2.88 -10.66
C MET A 128 -5.43 2.62 -12.17
N PRO A 129 -4.28 2.55 -12.87
CA PRO A 129 -4.20 2.43 -14.33
C PRO A 129 -4.41 0.99 -14.83
N GLU A 130 -4.89 0.08 -14.00
CA GLU A 130 -5.06 -1.34 -14.31
C GLU A 130 -5.88 -1.61 -15.59
N VAL A 131 -6.83 -0.72 -15.92
CA VAL A 131 -7.57 -0.77 -17.19
C VAL A 131 -6.68 -0.56 -18.41
N ASP A 132 -5.67 0.31 -18.32
CA ASP A 132 -4.76 0.64 -19.42
C ASP A 132 -3.74 -0.48 -19.69
N ILE A 133 -3.49 -1.32 -18.68
CA ILE A 133 -2.56 -2.46 -18.75
C ILE A 133 -3.27 -3.82 -18.76
N GLU A 134 -4.60 -3.81 -18.92
CA GLU A 134 -5.46 -5.00 -19.06
C GLU A 134 -5.34 -6.01 -17.88
N ILE A 135 -5.06 -5.51 -16.67
CA ILE A 135 -5.00 -6.34 -15.46
C ILE A 135 -6.35 -6.23 -14.74
N PRO A 136 -7.12 -7.33 -14.58
CA PRO A 136 -8.39 -7.26 -13.87
C PRO A 136 -8.19 -7.08 -12.37
N PHE A 137 -9.13 -6.37 -11.73
CA PHE A 137 -9.27 -6.40 -10.29
C PHE A 137 -9.89 -7.72 -9.85
N THR A 138 -9.43 -8.26 -8.73
CA THR A 138 -10.18 -9.32 -8.05
C THR A 138 -11.40 -8.77 -7.35
N GLU A 139 -12.34 -9.64 -6.97
CA GLU A 139 -13.55 -9.25 -6.27
C GLU A 139 -13.25 -8.45 -4.99
N GLY A 140 -12.24 -8.87 -4.21
CA GLY A 140 -11.83 -8.17 -2.99
C GLY A 140 -11.26 -6.78 -3.25
N MET A 141 -10.46 -6.61 -4.31
CA MET A 141 -9.94 -5.31 -4.73
C MET A 141 -11.06 -4.38 -5.21
N ALA A 142 -11.97 -4.89 -6.04
CA ALA A 142 -13.13 -4.14 -6.52
C ALA A 142 -14.04 -3.72 -5.36
N ALA A 143 -14.30 -4.61 -4.39
CA ALA A 143 -15.10 -4.32 -3.21
C ALA A 143 -14.46 -3.22 -2.34
N LEU A 144 -13.15 -3.27 -2.12
CA LEU A 144 -12.40 -2.21 -1.43
C LEU A 144 -12.57 -0.86 -2.12
N ILE A 145 -12.40 -0.82 -3.45
CA ILE A 145 -12.52 0.41 -4.24
C ILE A 145 -13.92 0.99 -4.11
N GLN A 146 -14.95 0.17 -4.32
CA GLN A 146 -16.36 0.59 -4.25
C GLN A 146 -16.78 1.03 -2.84
N ALA A 147 -16.22 0.41 -1.79
CA ALA A 147 -16.53 0.77 -0.41
C ALA A 147 -15.86 2.06 0.05
N ARG A 148 -14.66 2.38 -0.47
CA ARG A 148 -13.83 3.51 0.02
C ARG A 148 -13.88 4.73 -0.88
N LEU A 149 -14.32 4.58 -2.13
CA LEU A 149 -14.59 5.69 -3.04
C LEU A 149 -16.10 5.89 -3.15
N SER A 150 -16.56 7.12 -2.96
CA SER A 150 -17.94 7.45 -3.29
C SER A 150 -18.15 7.21 -4.79
N PRO A 151 -19.26 6.56 -5.22
CA PRO A 151 -19.64 6.49 -6.62
C PRO A 151 -20.04 7.89 -7.10
N ARG A 152 -19.05 8.74 -7.31
CA ARG A 152 -19.22 9.95 -8.09
C ARG A 152 -18.96 9.51 -9.52
N TRP A 153 -20.03 9.48 -10.31
CA TRP A 153 -19.90 9.49 -11.75
C TRP A 153 -18.87 10.57 -12.12
N PRO A 154 -17.86 10.30 -12.96
CA PRO A 154 -16.99 11.34 -13.43
C PRO A 154 -17.85 12.28 -14.27
N THR A 155 -18.38 13.34 -13.64
CA THR A 155 -18.84 14.51 -14.36
C THR A 155 -17.58 15.26 -14.77
N ARG A 156 -16.95 14.78 -15.84
CA ARG A 156 -16.25 15.53 -16.89
C ARG A 156 -15.61 14.56 -17.88
#